data_AF-A0AB38PUS9-F1
#
_entry.id   AF-A0AB38PUS9-F1
#
_cell.length_a   1.000
_cell.length_b   1.000
_cell.length_c   1.000
_cell.angle_alpha   90.00
_cell.angle_beta   90.00
_cell.angle_gamma   90.00
#
_symmetry.space_group_name_H-M   'P 1'
#
loop_
_entity.id
_entity.type
_entity.pdbx_description
1 polymer ?
#
loop_
_entity_poly.entity_id
_entity_poly.type
_entity_poly.pdbx_seq_one_letter_code
_entity_poly.pdbx_strand_id
1 'polypeptide(L)'
;MLFSISCSNEDTTGGGNTFSDIQEGYNNTNTITVISQTSSSVYSAGTIEFFVYGVSDYNVSIESVNNGSNPLALEPSDFSYDKSSKKLTLSSSGLTKFQSSSASLTAKQKYQYAITFKFETSSDSKTLDVNVNLIKAEVITKTEIEAMIKSMGIINIPATNMADEDKKANFDFSASTFSSSVPNFNAKIGKAVDASYYTYMGTVITAENLVKTENFKKYFSYSGSVSSLLQRENDTVVDGANLTFYYTFRLKEGYALSDEVAHITSDGLSIRLILSRAIGTTQSWVK
;
A
#
# COMPACT_ATOMS: atom_id res chain seq x y z
N MET A 1 11.44 79.05 -17.80
CA MET A 1 10.32 78.32 -18.41
C MET A 1 10.27 76.96 -17.74
N LEU A 2 9.32 76.75 -16.83
CA LEU A 2 8.99 75.42 -16.31
C LEU A 2 7.96 74.81 -17.26
N PHE A 3 8.25 73.62 -17.80
CA PHE A 3 7.26 72.79 -18.47
C PHE A 3 6.61 71.89 -17.43
N SER A 4 5.29 71.99 -17.30
CA SER A 4 4.44 71.04 -16.59
C SER A 4 4.37 69.73 -17.36
N ILE A 5 4.85 68.64 -16.76
CA ILE A 5 4.58 67.28 -17.24
C ILE A 5 3.35 66.77 -16.48
N SER A 6 2.25 66.64 -17.21
CA SER A 6 1.03 65.97 -16.76
C SER A 6 1.32 64.48 -16.59
N CYS A 7 1.17 63.95 -15.38
CA CYS A 7 1.12 62.50 -15.16
C CYS A 7 -0.22 61.99 -15.69
N SER A 8 -0.19 61.33 -16.84
CA SER A 8 -1.26 60.44 -17.27
C SER A 8 -1.19 59.19 -16.40
N ASN A 9 -2.09 59.08 -15.41
CA ASN A 9 -2.44 57.77 -14.86
C ASN A 9 -3.20 57.02 -15.95
N GLU A 10 -2.48 56.19 -16.72
CA GLU A 10 -3.14 55.03 -17.31
C GLU A 10 -3.44 54.07 -16.17
N ASP A 11 -4.72 54.02 -15.81
CA ASP A 11 -5.30 52.97 -15.00
C ASP A 11 -4.92 51.62 -15.62
N THR A 12 -4.00 50.92 -14.95
CA THR A 12 -3.73 49.51 -15.21
C THR A 12 -4.94 48.73 -14.75
N THR A 13 -5.86 48.52 -15.68
CA THR A 13 -7.00 47.63 -15.51
C THR A 13 -6.48 46.21 -15.32
N GLY A 14 -6.63 45.71 -14.09
CA GLY A 14 -6.64 44.31 -13.66
C GLY A 14 -5.87 43.31 -14.52
N GLY A 15 -4.65 42.96 -14.07
CA GLY A 15 -3.99 41.73 -14.48
C GLY A 15 -4.84 40.52 -14.07
N GLY A 16 -5.73 40.11 -14.98
CA GLY A 16 -6.45 38.85 -14.86
C GLY A 16 -5.44 37.73 -14.84
N ASN A 17 -5.50 36.92 -13.79
CA ASN A 17 -4.87 35.62 -13.67
C ASN A 17 -5.18 34.80 -14.95
N THR A 18 -4.30 34.84 -15.95
CA THR A 18 -4.45 34.12 -17.21
C THR A 18 -3.94 32.69 -17.04
N PHE A 19 -4.69 31.73 -17.59
CA PHE A 19 -4.34 30.32 -17.52
C PHE A 19 -3.00 30.08 -18.25
N SER A 20 -1.92 29.99 -17.50
CA SER A 20 -0.57 30.08 -18.06
C SER A 20 -0.02 28.73 -18.45
N ASP A 21 -0.09 27.73 -17.57
CA ASP A 21 0.56 26.44 -17.76
C ASP A 21 -0.09 25.33 -16.92
N ILE A 22 0.11 24.07 -17.32
CA ILE A 22 -0.27 22.87 -16.56
C ILE A 22 0.91 21.92 -16.56
N GLN A 23 1.24 21.39 -15.39
CA GLN A 23 2.28 20.37 -15.25
C GLN A 23 1.76 19.20 -14.43
N GLU A 24 2.26 18.01 -14.74
CA GLU A 24 2.02 16.83 -13.93
C GLU A 24 2.80 16.93 -12.59
N GLY A 25 2.17 16.50 -11.50
CA GLY A 25 2.78 16.45 -10.18
C GLY A 25 3.84 15.36 -10.04
N TYR A 26 4.78 15.56 -9.10
CA TYR A 26 5.96 14.70 -8.96
C TYR A 26 5.71 13.34 -8.29
N ASN A 27 4.64 13.19 -7.51
CA ASN A 27 4.38 12.00 -6.69
C ASN A 27 3.25 11.12 -7.26
N ASN A 28 3.03 11.22 -8.57
CA ASN A 28 1.99 10.48 -9.25
C ASN A 28 2.36 9.00 -9.35
N THR A 29 1.37 8.13 -9.13
CA THR A 29 1.56 6.70 -9.34
C THR A 29 1.20 6.30 -10.77
N ASN A 30 0.26 7.00 -11.40
CA ASN A 30 -0.24 6.74 -12.75
C ASN A 30 -0.59 5.28 -13.02
N THR A 31 -0.96 4.52 -11.99
CA THR A 31 -1.22 3.09 -12.09
C THR A 31 -2.52 2.77 -11.37
N ILE A 32 -3.47 2.19 -12.11
CA ILE A 32 -4.70 1.61 -11.59
C ILE A 32 -4.50 0.09 -11.52
N THR A 33 -4.77 -0.51 -10.37
CA THR A 33 -4.70 -1.96 -10.17
C THR A 33 -6.09 -2.51 -9.91
N VAL A 34 -6.47 -3.58 -10.61
CA VAL A 34 -7.82 -4.16 -10.57
C VAL A 34 -7.75 -5.68 -10.39
N ILE A 35 -8.63 -6.23 -9.55
CA ILE A 35 -8.82 -7.67 -9.36
C ILE A 35 -9.90 -8.18 -10.32
N SER A 36 -9.63 -9.28 -11.02
CA SER A 36 -10.57 -9.85 -11.99
C SER A 36 -11.62 -10.81 -11.40
N GLN A 37 -11.51 -11.18 -10.13
CA GLN A 37 -12.27 -12.31 -9.58
C GLN A 37 -13.55 -11.92 -8.84
N THR A 38 -13.69 -10.71 -8.28
CA THR A 38 -14.80 -10.43 -7.35
C THR A 38 -15.20 -8.97 -7.15
N SER A 39 -14.47 -7.96 -7.68
CA SER A 39 -14.68 -6.59 -7.19
C SER A 39 -15.55 -5.74 -8.11
N SER A 40 -16.57 -5.10 -7.52
CA SER A 40 -17.29 -3.95 -8.07
C SER A 40 -16.48 -2.64 -7.95
N SER A 41 -15.21 -2.73 -7.59
CA SER A 41 -14.29 -1.63 -7.32
C SER A 41 -12.88 -1.95 -7.81
N VAL A 42 -12.08 -0.91 -8.05
CA VAL A 42 -10.64 -1.07 -8.25
C VAL A 42 -9.97 -1.48 -6.94
N TYR A 43 -8.85 -2.19 -7.02
CA TYR A 43 -8.04 -2.52 -5.84
C TYR A 43 -7.19 -1.34 -5.38
N SER A 44 -6.57 -0.64 -6.34
CA SER A 44 -5.86 0.61 -6.08
C SER A 44 -6.12 1.59 -7.22
N ALA A 45 -6.55 2.80 -6.88
CA ALA A 45 -6.62 3.91 -7.81
C ALA A 45 -5.21 4.42 -8.16
N GLY A 46 -5.09 5.06 -9.32
CA GLY A 46 -3.92 5.89 -9.65
C GLY A 46 -4.03 7.23 -8.93
N THR A 47 -2.89 7.77 -8.51
CA THR A 47 -2.79 9.15 -7.99
C THR A 47 -2.24 10.02 -9.10
N ILE A 48 -3.00 11.03 -9.51
CA ILE A 48 -2.63 12.00 -10.54
C ILE A 48 -2.90 13.41 -10.02
N GLU A 49 -1.84 14.08 -9.61
CA GLU A 49 -1.81 15.49 -9.25
C GLU A 49 -1.39 16.34 -10.45
N PHE A 50 -1.94 17.54 -10.52
CA PHE A 50 -1.61 18.55 -11.52
C PHE A 50 -1.27 19.87 -10.82
N PHE A 51 -0.21 20.52 -11.28
CA PHE A 51 0.07 21.91 -10.95
C PHE A 51 -0.50 22.80 -12.04
N VAL A 52 -1.49 23.61 -11.68
CA VAL A 52 -2.19 24.52 -12.60
C VAL A 52 -1.79 25.94 -12.24
N TYR A 53 -1.23 26.66 -13.20
CA TYR A 53 -0.66 27.98 -12.98
C TYR A 53 -1.51 29.08 -13.58
N GLY A 54 -1.53 30.21 -12.89
CA GLY A 54 -2.20 31.42 -13.35
C GLY A 54 -3.72 31.41 -13.17
N VAL A 55 -4.32 30.36 -12.59
CA VAL A 55 -5.75 30.31 -12.22
C VAL A 55 -5.96 29.59 -10.90
N SER A 56 -6.94 30.02 -10.11
CA SER A 56 -7.28 29.40 -8.82
C SER A 56 -8.50 28.48 -8.89
N ASP A 57 -9.40 28.70 -9.85
CA ASP A 57 -10.59 27.89 -10.07
C ASP A 57 -10.64 27.36 -11.49
N TYR A 58 -10.93 26.07 -11.62
CA TYR A 58 -10.94 25.33 -12.88
C TYR A 58 -11.59 23.96 -12.69
N ASN A 59 -12.22 23.45 -13.74
CA ASN A 59 -12.70 22.08 -13.83
C ASN A 59 -11.66 21.19 -14.49
N VAL A 60 -11.68 19.91 -14.14
CA VAL A 60 -10.85 18.87 -14.79
C VAL A 60 -11.78 17.78 -15.29
N SER A 61 -11.60 17.39 -16.54
CA SER A 61 -12.34 16.30 -17.19
C SER A 61 -11.40 15.47 -18.05
N ILE A 62 -11.82 14.26 -18.41
CA ILE A 62 -11.11 13.43 -19.37
C ILE A 62 -11.70 13.70 -20.74
N GLU A 63 -10.89 14.19 -21.67
CA GLU A 63 -11.32 14.54 -23.02
C GLU A 63 -11.16 13.36 -23.99
N SER A 64 -10.03 12.66 -23.91
CA SER A 64 -9.73 11.56 -24.82
C SER A 64 -8.92 10.46 -24.15
N VAL A 65 -9.06 9.24 -24.68
CA VAL A 65 -8.28 8.07 -24.27
C VAL A 65 -7.72 7.41 -25.52
N ASN A 66 -6.40 7.36 -25.62
CA ASN A 66 -5.71 6.57 -26.63
C ASN A 66 -5.30 5.22 -26.05
N ASN A 67 -5.90 4.16 -26.60
CA ASN A 67 -5.72 2.78 -26.16
C ASN A 67 -4.46 2.11 -26.72
N GLY A 68 -3.78 2.72 -27.69
CA GLY A 68 -2.67 2.10 -28.41
C GLY A 68 -3.04 0.72 -28.95
N SER A 69 -2.20 -0.28 -28.68
CA SER A 69 -2.43 -1.68 -29.05
C SER A 69 -3.00 -2.53 -27.90
N ASN A 70 -3.61 -1.92 -26.89
CA ASN A 70 -4.15 -2.66 -25.75
C ASN A 70 -5.35 -3.55 -26.15
N PRO A 71 -5.46 -4.76 -25.58
CA PRO A 71 -6.58 -5.67 -25.85
C PRO A 71 -7.91 -5.21 -25.23
N LEU A 72 -7.86 -4.27 -24.29
CA LEU A 72 -9.03 -3.66 -23.66
C LEU A 72 -9.17 -2.22 -24.18
N ALA A 73 -10.26 -1.95 -24.90
CA ALA A 73 -10.59 -0.61 -25.36
C ALA A 73 -11.41 0.12 -24.29
N LEU A 74 -10.85 1.23 -23.81
CA LEU A 74 -11.47 2.14 -22.85
C LEU A 74 -11.69 3.51 -23.50
N GLU A 75 -12.74 4.19 -23.07
CA GLU A 75 -13.11 5.53 -23.51
C GLU A 75 -13.17 6.48 -22.30
N PRO A 76 -13.28 7.81 -22.49
CA PRO A 76 -13.28 8.77 -21.38
C PRO A 76 -14.24 8.43 -20.23
N SER A 77 -15.45 7.95 -20.54
CA SER A 77 -16.47 7.59 -19.54
C SER A 77 -16.15 6.33 -18.72
N ASP A 78 -15.18 5.52 -19.16
CA ASP A 78 -14.71 4.34 -18.44
C ASP A 78 -13.77 4.68 -17.28
N PHE A 79 -13.35 5.93 -17.20
CA PHE A 79 -12.53 6.45 -16.13
C PHE A 79 -13.33 7.43 -15.27
N SER A 80 -12.90 7.57 -14.02
CA SER A 80 -13.40 8.59 -13.12
C SER A 80 -12.21 9.24 -12.44
N TYR A 81 -12.11 10.56 -12.59
CA TYR A 81 -11.10 11.37 -11.92
C TYR A 81 -11.75 12.27 -10.87
N ASP A 82 -11.24 12.20 -9.64
CA ASP A 82 -11.65 13.09 -8.56
C ASP A 82 -10.54 14.09 -8.26
N LYS A 83 -10.78 15.37 -8.59
CA LYS A 83 -9.81 16.46 -8.42
C LYS A 83 -9.39 16.65 -6.95
N SER A 84 -10.30 16.47 -6.00
CA SER A 84 -10.04 16.74 -4.58
C SER A 84 -9.07 15.72 -3.97
N SER A 85 -9.33 14.44 -4.20
CA SER A 85 -8.50 13.33 -3.74
C SER A 85 -7.36 12.99 -4.69
N LYS A 86 -7.33 13.58 -5.89
CA LYS A 86 -6.35 13.36 -6.97
C LYS A 86 -6.36 11.92 -7.49
N LYS A 87 -7.48 11.20 -7.32
CA LYS A 87 -7.59 9.79 -7.65
C LYS A 87 -8.19 9.59 -9.05
N LEU A 88 -7.50 8.81 -9.87
CA LEU A 88 -8.02 8.24 -11.11
C LEU A 88 -8.36 6.77 -10.90
N THR A 89 -9.60 6.39 -11.23
CA THR A 89 -10.10 5.01 -11.16
C THR A 89 -10.79 4.62 -12.45
N LEU A 90 -11.09 3.34 -12.62
CA LEU A 90 -12.14 2.93 -13.55
C LEU A 90 -13.52 3.27 -12.96
N SER A 91 -14.42 3.75 -13.81
CA SER A 91 -15.84 3.89 -13.51
C SER A 91 -16.52 2.52 -13.49
N SER A 92 -17.81 2.46 -13.17
CA SER A 92 -18.58 1.21 -13.24
C SER A 92 -18.61 0.61 -14.66
N SER A 93 -18.66 1.43 -15.71
CA SER A 93 -18.61 0.94 -17.10
C SER A 93 -17.21 0.40 -17.42
N GLY A 94 -16.16 1.12 -17.03
CA GLY A 94 -14.78 0.68 -17.22
C GLY A 94 -14.48 -0.62 -16.50
N LEU A 95 -14.95 -0.78 -15.26
CA LEU A 95 -14.86 -2.04 -14.52
C LEU A 95 -15.60 -3.17 -15.23
N THR A 96 -16.80 -2.92 -15.75
CA THR A 96 -17.57 -3.93 -16.50
C THR A 96 -16.83 -4.39 -17.76
N LYS A 97 -16.23 -3.45 -18.52
CA LYS A 97 -15.40 -3.77 -19.68
C LYS A 97 -14.15 -4.56 -19.25
N PHE A 98 -13.46 -4.12 -18.20
CA PHE A 98 -12.30 -4.83 -17.65
C PHE A 98 -12.65 -6.27 -17.28
N GLN A 99 -13.75 -6.51 -16.56
CA GLN A 99 -14.15 -7.86 -16.16
C GLN A 99 -14.46 -8.74 -17.37
N SER A 100 -15.15 -8.18 -18.37
CA SER A 100 -15.49 -8.88 -19.61
C SER A 100 -14.25 -9.27 -20.43
N SER A 101 -13.20 -8.45 -20.43
CA SER A 101 -11.94 -8.73 -21.13
C SER A 101 -10.88 -9.39 -20.26
N SER A 102 -11.15 -9.62 -18.96
CA SER A 102 -10.14 -10.00 -17.98
C SER A 102 -9.41 -11.29 -18.32
N ALA A 103 -10.06 -12.23 -19.02
CA ALA A 103 -9.46 -13.48 -19.49
C ALA A 103 -8.34 -13.27 -20.53
N SER A 104 -8.43 -12.22 -21.35
CA SER A 104 -7.39 -11.83 -22.32
C SER A 104 -6.25 -11.01 -21.70
N LEU A 105 -6.39 -10.58 -20.45
CA LEU A 105 -5.39 -9.81 -19.74
C LEU A 105 -4.44 -10.74 -18.95
N THR A 106 -3.15 -10.51 -19.12
CA THR A 106 -2.08 -11.16 -18.38
C THR A 106 -1.90 -10.45 -17.04
N ALA A 107 -1.85 -11.23 -15.95
CA ALA A 107 -1.63 -10.66 -14.62
C ALA A 107 -0.26 -9.96 -14.53
N LYS A 108 -0.19 -8.85 -13.77
CA LYS A 108 0.99 -7.99 -13.58
C LYS A 108 1.53 -7.28 -14.83
N GLN A 109 0.97 -7.54 -16.01
CA GLN A 109 1.29 -6.79 -17.22
C GLN A 109 0.75 -5.36 -17.09
N LYS A 110 1.56 -4.37 -17.49
CA LYS A 110 1.13 -2.98 -17.63
C LYS A 110 0.49 -2.78 -19.00
N TYR A 111 -0.76 -2.34 -19.01
CA TYR A 111 -1.46 -1.86 -20.20
C TYR A 111 -1.51 -0.34 -20.13
N GLN A 112 -0.73 0.34 -20.97
CA GLN A 112 -0.58 1.79 -20.91
C GLN A 112 -1.60 2.48 -21.82
N TYR A 113 -2.30 3.47 -21.28
CA TYR A 113 -3.26 4.34 -21.98
C TYR A 113 -2.74 5.77 -21.89
N ALA A 114 -2.75 6.50 -23.00
CA ALA A 114 -2.52 7.94 -22.96
C ALA A 114 -3.87 8.64 -22.78
N ILE A 115 -4.04 9.33 -21.66
CA ILE A 115 -5.28 10.01 -21.29
C ILE A 115 -5.06 11.51 -21.41
N THR A 116 -5.86 12.17 -22.26
CA THR A 116 -5.87 13.62 -22.37
C THR A 116 -6.83 14.19 -21.32
N PHE A 117 -6.29 14.92 -20.35
CA PHE A 117 -7.06 15.68 -19.39
C PHE A 117 -7.31 17.09 -19.92
N LYS A 118 -8.56 17.52 -19.91
CA LYS A 118 -8.95 18.90 -20.22
C LYS A 118 -9.20 19.68 -18.94
N PHE A 119 -8.59 20.84 -18.86
CA PHE A 119 -8.71 21.81 -17.78
C PHE A 119 -9.43 23.03 -18.32
N GLU A 120 -10.52 23.43 -17.68
CA GLU A 120 -11.40 24.46 -18.22
C GLU A 120 -11.75 25.49 -17.15
N THR A 121 -11.65 26.75 -17.53
CA THR A 121 -12.17 27.90 -16.79
C THR A 121 -13.38 28.47 -17.54
N SER A 122 -13.99 29.53 -17.03
CA SER A 122 -15.08 30.21 -17.74
C SER A 122 -14.67 30.83 -19.08
N SER A 123 -13.37 31.04 -19.33
CA SER A 123 -12.87 31.83 -20.47
C SER A 123 -11.78 31.15 -21.30
N ASP A 124 -11.18 30.07 -20.81
CA ASP A 124 -10.05 29.41 -21.45
C ASP A 124 -9.99 27.92 -21.09
N SER A 125 -9.37 27.12 -21.95
CA SER A 125 -9.16 25.68 -21.75
C SER A 125 -7.79 25.23 -22.22
N LYS A 126 -7.19 24.30 -21.49
CA LYS A 126 -5.92 23.66 -21.84
C LYS A 126 -5.99 22.15 -21.63
N THR A 127 -5.09 21.43 -22.28
CA THR A 127 -5.01 19.98 -22.17
C THR A 127 -3.63 19.52 -21.72
N LEU A 128 -3.59 18.37 -21.07
CA LEU A 128 -2.36 17.67 -20.72
C LEU A 128 -2.56 16.18 -20.91
N ASP A 129 -1.64 15.56 -21.65
CA ASP A 129 -1.61 14.11 -21.82
C ASP A 129 -0.85 13.44 -20.67
N VAL A 130 -1.44 12.40 -20.09
CA VAL A 130 -0.84 11.59 -19.02
C VAL A 130 -0.86 10.12 -19.42
N ASN A 131 0.28 9.47 -19.29
CA ASN A 131 0.38 8.03 -19.49
C ASN A 131 -0.03 7.29 -18.22
N VAL A 132 -1.12 6.53 -18.30
CA VAL A 132 -1.69 5.77 -17.19
C VAL A 132 -1.61 4.28 -17.47
N ASN A 133 -1.11 3.50 -16.51
CA ASN A 133 -1.08 2.05 -16.59
C ASN A 133 -2.32 1.45 -15.91
N LEU A 134 -2.93 0.48 -16.56
CA LEU A 134 -3.88 -0.44 -15.95
C LEU A 134 -3.20 -1.80 -15.75
N ILE A 135 -3.33 -2.36 -14.56
CA ILE A 135 -2.75 -3.68 -14.23
C ILE A 135 -3.86 -4.59 -13.73
N LYS A 136 -3.98 -5.78 -14.34
CA LYS A 136 -4.69 -6.90 -13.76
C LYS A 136 -3.83 -7.50 -12.65
N ALA A 137 -4.31 -7.46 -11.42
CA ALA A 137 -3.56 -7.96 -10.29
C ALA A 137 -3.41 -9.49 -10.30
N GLU A 138 -2.26 -9.98 -9.85
CA GLU A 138 -2.15 -11.34 -9.31
C GLU A 138 -2.63 -11.30 -7.85
N VAL A 139 -3.71 -12.02 -7.57
CA VAL A 139 -4.33 -12.04 -6.23
C VAL A 139 -3.55 -13.01 -5.33
N ILE A 140 -3.12 -12.50 -4.19
CA ILE A 140 -2.52 -13.25 -3.09
C ILE A 140 -3.66 -13.75 -2.19
N THR A 141 -3.75 -15.06 -2.10
CA THR A 141 -4.78 -15.76 -1.34
C THR A 141 -4.42 -15.87 0.14
N LYS A 142 -5.44 -16.10 0.98
CA LYS A 142 -5.24 -16.50 2.38
C LYS A 142 -4.24 -17.65 2.53
N THR A 143 -4.34 -18.68 1.69
CA THR A 143 -3.45 -19.84 1.72
C THR A 143 -1.99 -19.46 1.49
N GLU A 144 -1.71 -18.49 0.62
CA GLU A 144 -0.34 -18.01 0.38
C GLU A 144 0.21 -17.20 1.55
N ILE A 145 -0.63 -16.43 2.26
CA ILE A 145 -0.26 -15.76 3.51
C ILE A 145 0.00 -16.78 4.63
N GLU A 146 -0.82 -17.83 4.74
CA GLU A 146 -0.54 -18.92 5.68
C GLU A 146 0.76 -19.64 5.34
N ALA A 147 1.00 -19.97 4.07
CA ALA A 147 2.23 -20.62 3.63
C ALA A 147 3.47 -19.77 3.93
N MET A 148 3.35 -18.44 3.79
CA MET A 148 4.39 -17.49 4.19
C MET A 148 4.76 -17.68 5.67
N ILE A 149 3.78 -17.62 6.58
CA ILE A 149 4.03 -17.79 8.02
C ILE A 149 4.53 -19.19 8.36
N LYS A 150 3.92 -20.25 7.79
CA LYS A 150 4.36 -21.64 8.02
C LYS A 150 5.81 -21.87 7.63
N SER A 151 6.27 -21.23 6.54
CA SER A 151 7.64 -21.37 6.05
C SER A 151 8.72 -20.76 6.96
N MET A 152 8.33 -19.96 7.96
CA MET A 152 9.25 -19.52 9.02
C MET A 152 9.73 -20.70 9.88
N GLY A 153 8.96 -21.80 9.92
CA GLY A 153 9.29 -22.98 10.69
C GLY A 153 9.41 -22.69 12.19
N ILE A 154 10.47 -23.19 12.80
CA ILE A 154 10.78 -22.94 14.21
C ILE A 154 11.74 -21.75 14.30
N ILE A 155 11.33 -20.72 15.04
CA ILE A 155 12.23 -19.62 15.43
C ILE A 155 12.66 -19.80 16.88
N ASN A 156 13.86 -19.31 17.19
CA ASN A 156 14.43 -19.38 18.54
C ASN A 156 14.74 -17.99 19.06
N ILE A 157 14.17 -17.63 20.21
CA ILE A 157 14.42 -16.35 20.87
C ILE A 157 15.33 -16.60 22.08
N PRO A 158 16.52 -15.96 22.15
CA PRO A 158 17.41 -16.13 23.27
C PRO A 158 16.81 -15.54 24.55
N ALA A 159 17.10 -16.19 25.67
CA ALA A 159 16.84 -15.61 26.99
C ALA A 159 17.65 -14.32 27.18
N THR A 160 17.25 -13.47 28.13
CA THR A 160 17.99 -12.25 28.47
C THR A 160 19.44 -12.53 28.86
N ASN A 161 19.69 -13.67 29.52
CA ASN A 161 21.02 -14.24 29.66
C ASN A 161 21.35 -15.09 28.42
N MET A 162 21.92 -14.44 27.41
CA MET A 162 22.20 -15.06 26.11
C MET A 162 23.24 -16.19 26.15
N ALA A 163 23.95 -16.38 27.26
CA ALA A 163 24.94 -17.44 27.42
C ALA A 163 24.31 -18.83 27.67
N ASP A 164 23.02 -18.89 28.02
CA ASP A 164 22.31 -20.11 28.37
C ASP A 164 21.52 -20.63 27.15
N GLU A 165 22.20 -21.37 26.26
CA GLU A 165 21.61 -21.85 25.01
C GLU A 165 20.41 -22.78 25.20
N ASP A 166 20.34 -23.47 26.34
CA ASP A 166 19.25 -24.38 26.70
C ASP A 166 17.95 -23.63 27.06
N LYS A 167 18.02 -22.31 27.22
CA LYS A 167 16.88 -21.46 27.60
C LYS A 167 16.25 -20.67 26.46
N LYS A 168 16.61 -20.97 25.21
CA LYS A 168 15.96 -20.37 24.04
C LYS A 168 14.46 -20.74 24.00
N ALA A 169 13.61 -19.74 23.81
CA ALA A 169 12.19 -19.99 23.54
C ALA A 169 12.02 -20.38 22.07
N ASN A 170 11.54 -21.60 21.82
CA ASN A 170 11.21 -22.08 20.48
C ASN A 170 9.74 -21.82 20.16
N PHE A 171 9.46 -21.19 19.04
CA PHE A 171 8.10 -20.95 18.54
C PHE A 171 7.96 -21.60 17.18
N ASP A 172 7.05 -22.57 17.07
CA ASP A 172 6.81 -23.31 15.83
C ASP A 172 5.63 -22.70 15.07
N PHE A 173 5.90 -22.22 13.86
CA PHE A 173 4.91 -21.67 12.95
C PHE A 173 4.39 -22.69 11.92
N SER A 174 4.94 -23.91 11.86
CA SER A 174 4.64 -24.91 10.81
C SER A 174 3.16 -25.28 10.69
N ALA A 175 2.39 -25.17 11.79
CA ALA A 175 0.95 -25.43 11.85
C ALA A 175 0.09 -24.15 11.90
N SER A 176 0.65 -22.98 11.60
CA SER A 176 -0.05 -21.69 11.71
C SER A 176 -1.26 -21.59 10.79
N THR A 177 -2.38 -21.06 11.29
CA THR A 177 -3.59 -20.79 10.50
C THR A 177 -3.95 -19.33 10.59
N PHE A 178 -4.42 -18.74 9.50
CA PHE A 178 -4.80 -17.33 9.46
C PHE A 178 -6.13 -17.08 10.17
N SER A 179 -6.14 -16.07 11.04
CA SER A 179 -7.33 -15.50 11.68
C SER A 179 -7.60 -14.10 11.15
N SER A 180 -8.86 -13.81 10.80
CA SER A 180 -9.31 -12.46 10.47
C SER A 180 -9.34 -11.53 11.69
N SER A 181 -9.40 -12.10 12.91
CA SER A 181 -9.29 -11.35 14.16
C SER A 181 -7.84 -11.08 14.54
N VAL A 182 -7.60 -10.05 15.35
CA VAL A 182 -6.30 -9.75 15.94
C VAL A 182 -6.07 -10.63 17.18
N PRO A 183 -4.93 -11.34 17.31
CA PRO A 183 -3.84 -11.43 16.34
C PRO A 183 -4.14 -12.38 15.17
N ASN A 184 -3.62 -12.08 13.98
CA ASN A 184 -3.84 -12.89 12.77
C ASN A 184 -3.18 -14.27 12.89
N PHE A 185 -2.05 -14.33 13.58
CA PHE A 185 -1.30 -15.57 13.82
C PHE A 185 -0.87 -15.71 15.27
N ASN A 186 -0.73 -16.96 15.70
CA ASN A 186 -0.33 -17.30 17.05
C ASN A 186 0.71 -18.41 17.00
N ALA A 187 1.79 -18.25 17.77
CA ALA A 187 2.76 -19.32 18.01
C ALA A 187 2.94 -19.50 19.53
N LYS A 188 2.85 -20.75 19.98
CA LYS A 188 3.09 -21.11 21.38
C LYS A 188 4.52 -21.61 21.52
N ILE A 189 5.12 -21.36 22.68
CA ILE A 189 6.41 -21.96 23.00
C ILE A 189 6.26 -23.49 23.04
N GLY A 190 7.20 -24.21 22.43
CA GLY A 190 7.14 -25.68 22.41
C GLY A 190 7.55 -26.34 23.73
N LYS A 191 8.46 -25.73 24.50
CA LYS A 191 8.88 -26.22 25.83
C LYS A 191 8.97 -25.08 26.84
N ALA A 192 8.39 -25.29 28.02
CA ALA A 192 8.50 -24.36 29.14
C ALA A 192 9.92 -24.39 29.73
N VAL A 193 10.51 -23.21 29.96
CA VAL A 193 11.84 -23.04 30.55
C VAL A 193 11.86 -21.81 31.45
N ASP A 194 12.56 -21.85 32.58
CA ASP A 194 12.70 -20.70 33.49
C ASP A 194 13.62 -19.63 32.93
N ALA A 195 13.03 -18.62 32.29
CA ALA A 195 13.75 -17.56 31.61
C ALA A 195 12.90 -16.31 31.38
N SER A 196 13.58 -15.18 31.25
CA SER A 196 13.00 -13.95 30.71
C SER A 196 13.48 -13.74 29.28
N TYR A 197 12.66 -13.10 28.46
CA TYR A 197 12.95 -12.83 27.04
C TYR A 197 12.72 -11.36 26.73
N TYR A 198 13.66 -10.73 26.00
CA TYR A 198 13.47 -9.36 25.55
C TYR A 198 12.37 -9.30 24.49
N THR A 199 11.38 -8.42 24.72
CA THR A 199 10.30 -8.11 23.77
C THR A 199 10.88 -7.69 22.42
N TYR A 200 11.88 -6.81 22.43
CA TYR A 200 12.59 -6.37 21.23
C TYR A 200 13.19 -7.54 20.43
N MET A 201 13.84 -8.49 21.10
CA MET A 201 14.41 -9.68 20.44
C MET A 201 13.31 -10.54 19.81
N GLY A 202 12.19 -10.74 20.52
CA GLY A 202 11.07 -11.50 19.98
C GLY A 202 10.47 -10.87 18.72
N THR A 203 10.32 -9.55 18.73
CA THR A 203 9.83 -8.78 17.58
C THR A 203 10.83 -8.79 16.42
N VAL A 204 12.12 -8.59 16.66
CA VAL A 204 13.13 -8.53 15.59
C VAL A 204 13.38 -9.90 14.95
N ILE A 205 13.57 -10.96 15.76
CA ILE A 205 13.85 -12.31 15.24
C ILE A 205 12.65 -12.83 14.43
N THR A 206 11.43 -12.55 14.88
CA THR A 206 10.24 -12.94 14.11
C THR A 206 10.19 -12.21 12.77
N ALA A 207 10.48 -10.91 12.74
CA ALA A 207 10.54 -10.12 11.51
C ALA A 207 11.63 -10.62 10.54
N GLU A 208 12.83 -10.91 11.06
CA GLU A 208 13.95 -11.44 10.27
C GLU A 208 13.61 -12.76 9.60
N ASN A 209 12.87 -13.64 10.27
CA ASN A 209 12.43 -14.90 9.68
C ASN A 209 11.31 -14.66 8.66
N LEU A 210 10.37 -13.76 8.94
CA LEU A 210 9.30 -13.39 8.01
C LEU A 210 9.85 -12.88 6.67
N VAL A 211 10.81 -11.94 6.69
CA VAL A 211 11.36 -11.36 5.45
C VAL A 211 12.22 -12.34 4.64
N LYS A 212 12.68 -13.43 5.26
CA LYS A 212 13.45 -14.48 4.58
C LYS A 212 12.56 -15.47 3.82
N THR A 213 11.26 -15.49 4.09
CA THR A 213 10.33 -16.39 3.40
C THR A 213 10.20 -16.03 1.92
N GLU A 214 10.05 -17.05 1.07
CA GLU A 214 9.95 -16.85 -0.38
C GLU A 214 8.70 -16.05 -0.76
N ASN A 215 7.56 -16.31 -0.10
CA ASN A 215 6.33 -15.55 -0.33
C ASN A 215 6.50 -14.08 0.09
N PHE A 216 7.20 -13.79 1.19
CA PHE A 216 7.45 -12.39 1.56
C PHE A 216 8.29 -11.68 0.50
N LYS A 217 9.39 -12.29 0.07
CA LYS A 217 10.24 -11.76 -1.00
C LYS A 217 9.49 -11.62 -2.32
N LYS A 218 8.57 -12.54 -2.64
CA LYS A 218 7.79 -12.50 -3.89
C LYS A 218 6.76 -11.37 -3.90
N TYR A 219 6.08 -11.15 -2.77
CA TYR A 219 4.86 -10.33 -2.72
C TYR A 219 5.04 -8.95 -2.10
N PHE A 220 5.96 -8.78 -1.14
CA PHE A 220 6.03 -7.59 -0.31
C PHE A 220 7.38 -6.87 -0.42
N SER A 221 7.36 -5.60 -0.03
CA SER A 221 8.49 -4.70 0.03
C SER A 221 8.48 -3.92 1.34
N TYR A 222 9.67 -3.54 1.81
CA TYR A 222 9.91 -2.79 3.04
C TYR A 222 11.18 -1.96 2.89
N SER A 223 11.46 -1.01 3.80
CA SER A 223 12.54 -0.03 3.60
C SER A 223 13.95 -0.56 3.92
N GLY A 224 14.20 -1.86 3.72
CA GLY A 224 15.52 -2.49 3.83
C GLY A 224 16.00 -2.79 5.27
N SER A 225 15.33 -2.28 6.30
CA SER A 225 15.60 -2.62 7.70
C SER A 225 14.41 -3.32 8.33
N VAL A 226 14.61 -4.40 9.08
CA VAL A 226 13.53 -5.10 9.79
C VAL A 226 12.80 -4.21 10.80
N SER A 227 13.49 -3.22 11.36
CA SER A 227 12.88 -2.22 12.25
C SER A 227 11.86 -1.35 11.52
N SER A 228 11.97 -1.19 10.20
CA SER A 228 10.98 -0.44 9.39
C SER A 228 9.65 -1.15 9.24
N LEU A 229 9.59 -2.45 9.56
CA LEU A 229 8.34 -3.20 9.55
C LEU A 229 7.47 -2.83 10.75
N LEU A 230 8.01 -2.18 11.78
CA LEU A 230 7.25 -1.76 12.94
C LEU A 230 6.70 -0.36 12.69
N GLN A 231 5.38 -0.17 12.86
CA GLN A 231 4.77 1.15 12.76
C GLN A 231 5.36 2.13 13.79
N ARG A 232 5.58 1.66 15.03
CA ARG A 232 6.18 2.41 16.14
C ARG A 232 6.93 1.46 17.09
N GLU A 233 7.94 1.96 17.78
CA GLU A 233 8.67 1.23 18.84
C GLU A 233 7.74 0.72 19.97
N ASN A 234 6.51 1.24 20.09
CA ASN A 234 5.54 0.90 21.12
C ASN A 234 4.34 0.05 20.65
N ASP A 235 4.28 -0.42 19.40
CA ASP A 235 3.16 -1.28 18.92
C ASP A 235 3.31 -2.75 19.36
N THR A 236 4.19 -2.99 20.33
CA THR A 236 4.36 -4.29 20.97
C THR A 236 3.53 -4.33 22.25
N VAL A 237 2.52 -5.20 22.30
CA VAL A 237 1.63 -5.36 23.44
C VAL A 237 2.03 -6.60 24.23
N VAL A 238 2.42 -6.40 25.49
CA VAL A 238 2.69 -7.48 26.45
C VAL A 238 1.49 -7.61 27.38
N ASP A 239 0.91 -8.82 27.43
CA ASP A 239 -0.14 -9.19 28.37
C ASP A 239 0.20 -10.55 29.01
N GLY A 240 0.88 -10.47 30.16
CA GLY A 240 1.43 -11.64 30.85
C GLY A 240 2.37 -12.45 29.95
N ALA A 241 1.96 -13.68 29.64
CA ALA A 241 2.71 -14.60 28.77
C ALA A 241 2.64 -14.25 27.27
N ASN A 242 1.79 -13.31 26.88
CA ASN A 242 1.55 -12.96 25.49
C ASN A 242 2.41 -11.77 25.07
N LEU A 243 3.04 -11.87 23.90
CA LEU A 243 3.70 -10.79 23.19
C LEU A 243 3.06 -10.65 21.82
N THR A 244 2.38 -9.54 21.53
CA THR A 244 1.75 -9.27 20.23
C THR A 244 2.41 -8.07 19.56
N PHE A 245 2.71 -8.18 18.28
CA PHE A 245 3.29 -7.10 17.47
C PHE A 245 2.66 -7.07 16.07
N TYR A 246 2.78 -5.92 15.41
CA TYR A 246 2.15 -5.62 14.12
C TYR A 246 3.22 -5.22 13.10
N TYR A 247 3.28 -5.91 11.97
CA TYR A 247 4.19 -5.60 10.89
C TYR A 247 3.50 -4.90 9.73
N THR A 248 4.02 -3.75 9.34
CA THR A 248 3.62 -3.02 8.12
C THR A 248 4.62 -3.20 7.01
N PHE A 249 4.10 -3.47 5.82
CA PHE A 249 4.86 -3.64 4.59
C PHE A 249 3.98 -3.22 3.42
N ARG A 250 4.59 -3.02 2.26
CA ARG A 250 3.90 -2.63 1.04
C ARG A 250 3.85 -3.80 0.08
N LEU A 251 2.72 -3.96 -0.62
CA LEU A 251 2.66 -4.89 -1.75
C LEU A 251 3.56 -4.40 -2.88
N LYS A 252 4.22 -5.33 -3.54
CA LYS A 252 4.88 -5.05 -4.82
C LYS A 252 3.81 -4.76 -5.87
N GLU A 253 4.14 -3.90 -6.83
CA GLU A 253 3.25 -3.51 -7.90
C GLU A 253 2.70 -4.73 -8.66
N GLY A 254 1.42 -4.67 -9.01
CA GLY A 254 0.72 -5.74 -9.72
C GLY A 254 0.24 -6.90 -8.85
N TYR A 255 0.55 -6.92 -7.55
CA TYR A 255 -0.10 -7.82 -6.61
C TYR A 255 -1.26 -7.14 -5.87
N ALA A 256 -2.25 -7.94 -5.52
CA ALA A 256 -3.35 -7.54 -4.66
C ALA A 256 -3.63 -8.62 -3.63
N LEU A 257 -4.19 -8.25 -2.48
CA LEU A 257 -4.65 -9.23 -1.50
C LEU A 257 -6.11 -9.59 -1.77
N SER A 258 -6.44 -10.87 -1.57
CA SER A 258 -7.83 -11.31 -1.49
C SER A 258 -8.53 -10.65 -0.29
N ASP A 259 -9.85 -10.47 -0.39
CA ASP A 259 -10.65 -9.73 0.60
C ASP A 259 -10.49 -10.28 2.03
N GLU A 260 -10.29 -11.59 2.18
CA GLU A 260 -10.09 -12.27 3.47
C GLU A 260 -8.85 -11.80 4.25
N VAL A 261 -7.85 -11.27 3.54
CA VAL A 261 -6.55 -10.87 4.09
C VAL A 261 -6.16 -9.44 3.75
N ALA A 262 -7.02 -8.68 3.05
CA ALA A 262 -6.70 -7.35 2.55
C ALA A 262 -6.31 -6.36 3.66
N HIS A 263 -6.90 -6.50 4.86
CA HIS A 263 -6.65 -5.64 6.01
C HIS A 263 -5.21 -5.69 6.53
N ILE A 264 -4.42 -6.72 6.23
CA ILE A 264 -3.05 -6.81 6.76
C ILE A 264 -2.13 -5.69 6.23
N THR A 265 -2.49 -5.04 5.12
CA THR A 265 -1.72 -3.91 4.58
C THR A 265 -2.17 -2.55 5.11
N SER A 266 -3.38 -2.44 5.66
CA SER A 266 -3.86 -1.23 6.34
C SER A 266 -3.56 -1.28 7.84
N ASP A 267 -3.86 -2.42 8.47
CA ASP A 267 -3.86 -2.58 9.93
C ASP A 267 -2.50 -3.12 10.42
N GLY A 268 -1.73 -3.71 9.51
CA GLY A 268 -0.52 -4.46 9.80
C GLY A 268 -0.80 -5.94 10.07
N LEU A 269 0.14 -6.79 9.67
CA LEU A 269 0.11 -8.21 9.96
C LEU A 269 0.43 -8.44 11.43
N SER A 270 -0.54 -8.95 12.18
CA SER A 270 -0.39 -9.17 13.63
C SER A 270 0.01 -10.61 13.97
N ILE A 271 1.07 -10.76 14.76
CA ILE A 271 1.57 -12.05 15.24
C ILE A 271 1.69 -12.00 16.76
N ARG A 272 1.23 -13.06 17.43
CA ARG A 272 1.36 -13.24 18.88
C ARG A 272 2.22 -14.45 19.23
N LEU A 273 3.25 -14.21 20.03
CA LEU A 273 4.06 -15.24 20.69
C LEU A 273 3.53 -15.48 22.10
N ILE A 274 3.35 -16.74 22.48
CA ILE A 274 2.73 -17.14 23.74
C ILE A 274 3.68 -18.03 24.54
N LEU A 275 4.20 -17.50 25.65
CA LEU A 275 4.98 -18.28 26.62
C LEU A 275 4.10 -19.26 27.40
N SER A 276 4.71 -20.27 28.00
CA SER A 276 3.96 -21.26 28.78
C SER A 276 3.59 -20.69 30.15
N ARG A 277 2.44 -21.13 30.67
CA ARG A 277 1.99 -20.86 32.04
C ARG A 277 2.06 -22.11 32.94
N ALA A 278 2.92 -23.07 32.58
CA ALA A 278 3.06 -24.31 33.32
C ALA A 278 3.47 -24.03 34.78
N ILE A 279 2.80 -24.73 35.70
CA ILE A 279 3.05 -24.65 37.14
C ILE A 279 4.52 -25.00 37.40
N GLY A 280 5.19 -24.16 38.19
CA GLY A 280 6.59 -24.35 38.56
C GLY A 280 7.59 -23.77 37.55
N THR A 281 7.14 -23.09 36.49
CA THR A 281 8.03 -22.31 35.62
C THR A 281 7.74 -20.80 35.67
N THR A 282 8.79 -19.98 35.69
CA THR A 282 8.73 -18.52 35.64
C THR A 282 9.24 -18.04 34.28
N GLN A 283 8.30 -17.76 33.37
CA GLN A 283 8.56 -17.19 32.05
C GLN A 283 8.00 -15.77 31.97
N SER A 284 8.76 -14.87 31.36
CA SER A 284 8.32 -13.48 31.20
C SER A 284 8.88 -12.81 29.97
N TRP A 285 8.09 -11.89 29.42
CA TRP A 285 8.56 -10.88 28.49
C TRP A 285 9.06 -9.67 29.28
N VAL A 286 10.24 -9.17 28.94
CA VAL A 286 10.82 -7.96 29.53
C VAL A 286 11.17 -6.96 28.43
N LYS A 287 11.14 -5.67 28.75
CA LYS A 287 11.51 -4.63 27.79
C LYS A 287 12.98 -4.72 27.42
#